data_AF-A0A8B8AYG7-F1
#
_entry.id   AF-A0A8B8AYG7-F1
#
_cell.length_a   1.000
_cell.length_b   1.000
_cell.length_c   1.000
_cell.angle_alpha   90.00
_cell.angle_beta   90.00
_cell.angle_gamma   90.00
#
_symmetry.space_group_name_H-M   'P 1'
#
loop_
_entity.id
_entity.type
_entity.pdbx_description
1 polymer ?
#
loop_
_entity_poly.entity_id
_entity_poly.type
_entity_poly.pdbx_seq_one_letter_code
_entity_poly.pdbx_strand_id
1 'polypeptide(L)'
;MCQTNVDECASNPCQNNGTCTDAVNQFQCSCLAGFTDDMCQTNVDECASNPCQNNGTCTDEVNQFQCSCLAGFTDNVCQTNINECSPDPCSFLFKCEDRINEYHCSLIEWKLALIIGSFLMLILIIIFLVIRRKSKDRNNCLTKMKNTHTSSVQPKEE
;
A
#
# COMPACT_ATOMS: atom_id res chain seq x y z
N MET A 1 35.06 62.34 20.31
CA MET A 1 35.09 61.10 19.51
C MET A 1 34.16 61.29 18.33
N CYS A 2 34.69 61.48 17.11
CA CYS A 2 33.85 61.34 15.91
C CYS A 2 33.80 59.85 15.59
N GLN A 3 32.65 59.22 15.83
CA GLN A 3 32.36 57.92 15.25
C GLN A 3 31.99 58.18 13.80
N THR A 4 32.96 58.10 12.90
CA THR A 4 32.65 58.09 11.47
C THR A 4 32.05 56.72 11.18
N ASN A 5 30.74 56.66 10.93
CA ASN A 5 30.12 55.44 10.41
C ASN A 5 30.67 55.19 9.01
N VAL A 6 31.30 54.04 8.80
CA VAL A 6 31.79 53.62 7.49
C VAL A 6 30.62 52.90 6.81
N ASP A 7 30.36 53.18 5.54
CA ASP A 7 29.36 52.41 4.79
C ASP A 7 29.94 51.03 4.46
N GLU A 8 29.59 50.01 5.25
CA GLU A 8 30.08 48.65 5.02
C GLU A 8 29.45 48.00 3.76
N CYS A 9 28.30 48.51 3.30
CA CYS A 9 27.64 48.06 2.08
C CYS A 9 28.32 48.55 0.80
N ALA A 10 29.20 49.56 0.86
CA ALA A 10 29.95 50.05 -0.30
C ALA A 10 30.78 48.97 -1.02
N SER A 11 31.12 47.89 -0.32
CA SER A 11 31.85 46.73 -0.86
C SER A 11 30.96 45.68 -1.55
N ASN A 12 29.63 45.84 -1.52
CA ASN A 12 28.63 44.85 -1.95
C ASN A 12 28.88 43.45 -1.34
N PRO A 13 28.87 43.31 0.01
CA PRO A 13 29.19 42.05 0.66
C PRO A 13 28.13 40.96 0.43
N CYS A 14 26.87 41.34 0.26
CA CYS A 14 25.75 40.40 0.07
C CYS A 14 25.75 39.79 -1.34
N GLN A 15 25.88 38.46 -1.40
CA GLN A 15 25.85 37.68 -2.64
C GLN A 15 24.41 37.29 -3.02
N ASN A 16 24.26 36.65 -4.18
CA ASN A 16 23.00 36.07 -4.65
C ASN A 16 21.78 37.02 -4.57
N ASN A 17 22.01 38.29 -4.97
CA ASN A 17 21.00 39.35 -4.94
C ASN A 17 20.43 39.66 -3.55
N GLY A 18 21.17 39.35 -2.47
CA GLY A 18 20.83 39.77 -1.11
C GLY A 18 20.84 41.30 -0.98
N THR A 19 19.97 41.83 -0.13
CA THR A 19 19.91 43.27 0.15
C THR A 19 20.83 43.63 1.31
N CYS A 20 21.80 44.52 1.08
CA CYS A 20 22.68 45.01 2.12
C CYS A 20 22.06 46.18 2.89
N THR A 21 22.14 46.14 4.21
CA THR A 21 21.79 47.25 5.11
C THR A 21 23.01 47.62 5.96
N ASP A 22 23.40 48.88 5.90
CA ASP A 22 24.50 49.45 6.69
C ASP A 22 24.11 49.52 8.18
N ALA A 23 25.03 49.16 9.08
CA ALA A 23 24.83 49.20 10.52
C ALA A 23 26.13 49.62 11.23
N VAL A 24 26.12 49.75 12.56
CA VAL A 24 27.26 50.34 13.27
C VAL A 24 28.43 49.35 13.38
N ASN A 25 29.50 49.58 12.61
CA ASN A 25 30.68 48.71 12.47
C ASN A 25 30.38 47.31 11.91
N GLN A 26 29.26 47.14 11.19
CA GLN A 26 28.85 45.88 10.62
C GLN A 26 27.84 46.12 9.50
N PHE A 27 27.72 45.17 8.57
CA PHE A 27 26.61 45.14 7.62
C PHE A 27 25.62 44.03 7.99
N GLN A 28 24.39 44.12 7.48
CA GLN A 28 23.42 43.05 7.54
C GLN A 28 22.90 42.73 6.15
N CYS A 29 23.01 41.46 5.74
CA CYS A 29 22.41 40.98 4.51
C CYS A 29 21.02 40.39 4.77
N SER A 30 20.04 40.84 3.99
CA SER A 30 18.74 40.17 3.87
C SER A 30 18.79 39.25 2.65
N CYS A 31 18.88 37.95 2.90
CA CYS A 31 19.01 36.94 1.86
C CYS A 31 17.67 36.68 1.16
N LEU A 32 17.75 36.41 -0.14
CA LEU A 32 16.62 35.83 -0.86
C LEU A 32 16.37 34.40 -0.37
N ALA A 33 15.14 33.92 -0.57
CA ALA A 33 14.77 32.54 -0.22
C ALA A 33 15.69 31.55 -0.95
N GLY A 34 16.10 30.48 -0.27
CA GLY A 34 17.09 29.52 -0.75
C GLY A 34 18.55 29.84 -0.40
N PHE A 35 18.85 31.03 0.14
CA PHE A 35 20.21 31.37 0.59
C PHE A 35 20.27 31.61 2.11
N THR A 36 21.41 31.29 2.69
CA THR A 36 21.70 31.44 4.12
C THR A 36 23.10 32.05 4.31
N ASP A 37 23.51 32.18 5.58
CA ASP A 37 24.71 32.86 6.08
C ASP A 37 24.69 34.40 6.02
N ASP A 38 25.68 35.02 6.68
CA ASP A 38 25.77 36.47 6.86
C ASP A 38 25.99 37.23 5.53
N MET A 39 26.45 36.55 4.48
CA MET A 39 26.72 37.12 3.16
C MET A 39 25.80 36.56 2.06
N CYS A 40 24.80 35.75 2.42
CA CYS A 40 23.90 35.05 1.49
C CYS A 40 24.62 34.18 0.46
N GLN A 41 25.80 33.63 0.81
CA GLN A 41 26.66 32.92 -0.14
C GLN A 41 26.32 31.42 -0.23
N THR A 42 25.73 30.89 0.85
CA THR A 42 25.45 29.46 0.97
C THR A 42 24.05 29.16 0.46
N ASN A 43 23.92 28.28 -0.54
CA ASN A 43 22.64 27.70 -0.91
C ASN A 43 22.14 26.80 0.23
N VAL A 44 20.87 26.89 0.57
CA VAL A 44 20.22 25.97 1.49
C VAL A 44 20.10 24.62 0.80
N ASP A 45 20.61 23.56 1.43
CA ASP A 45 20.47 22.20 0.91
C ASP A 45 19.06 21.67 1.22
N GLU A 46 18.17 21.78 0.24
CA GLU A 46 16.79 21.27 0.37
C GLU A 46 16.73 19.73 0.39
N CYS A 47 17.77 19.06 -0.09
CA CYS A 47 17.91 17.61 -0.06
C CYS A 47 18.37 17.05 1.29
N ALA A 48 18.86 17.89 2.22
CA ALA A 48 19.34 17.46 3.53
C ALA A 48 18.28 16.69 4.36
N SER A 49 17.00 16.94 4.10
CA SER A 49 15.88 16.25 4.73
C SER A 49 15.52 14.89 4.11
N ASN A 50 16.17 14.51 3.00
CA ASN A 50 15.85 13.35 2.16
C ASN A 50 14.37 13.31 1.75
N PRO A 51 13.88 14.32 1.01
CA PRO A 51 12.46 14.42 0.66
C PRO A 51 11.99 13.32 -0.32
N CYS A 52 12.89 12.80 -1.17
CA CYS A 52 12.57 11.81 -2.19
C CYS A 52 12.38 10.41 -1.58
N GLN A 53 11.20 9.83 -1.81
CA GLN A 53 10.80 8.49 -1.39
C GLN A 53 11.21 7.43 -2.43
N ASN A 54 10.99 6.16 -2.09
CA ASN A 54 11.18 5.01 -2.98
C ASN A 54 12.54 5.00 -3.71
N ASN A 55 13.59 5.41 -2.98
CA ASN A 55 14.96 5.43 -3.47
C ASN A 55 15.18 6.36 -4.69
N GLY A 56 14.34 7.40 -4.82
CA GLY A 56 14.52 8.49 -5.77
C GLY A 56 15.77 9.33 -5.47
N THR A 57 16.37 9.90 -6.52
CA THR A 57 17.56 10.76 -6.37
C THR A 57 17.14 12.20 -6.17
N CYS A 58 17.62 12.84 -5.10
CA CYS A 58 17.37 14.25 -4.83
C CYS A 58 18.45 15.11 -5.49
N THR A 59 18.02 16.15 -6.19
CA THR A 59 18.87 17.23 -6.69
C THR A 59 18.50 18.51 -5.96
N ASP A 60 19.49 19.12 -5.33
CA ASP A 60 19.38 20.43 -4.70
C ASP A 60 19.26 21.52 -5.77
N GLU A 61 18.31 22.42 -5.61
CA GLU A 61 18.15 23.60 -6.45
C GLU A 61 18.10 24.86 -5.56
N VAL A 62 17.69 26.02 -6.09
CA VAL A 62 17.59 27.23 -5.27
C VAL A 62 16.18 27.33 -4.71
N ASN A 63 16.04 27.23 -3.38
CA ASN A 63 14.77 27.33 -2.66
C ASN A 63 13.76 26.23 -3.01
N GLN A 64 14.24 25.13 -3.59
CA GLN A 64 13.44 23.99 -4.01
C GLN A 64 14.35 22.78 -4.23
N PHE A 65 13.75 21.60 -4.26
CA PHE A 65 14.44 20.37 -4.63
C PHE A 65 13.73 19.72 -5.82
N GLN A 66 14.46 18.89 -6.55
CA GLN A 66 13.90 18.04 -7.59
C GLN A 66 14.19 16.56 -7.30
N CYS A 67 13.14 15.74 -7.25
CA CYS A 67 13.28 14.30 -7.16
C CYS A 67 13.25 13.66 -8.54
N SER A 68 14.30 12.90 -8.87
CA SER A 68 14.33 11.98 -10.00
C SER A 68 13.86 10.60 -9.55
N CYS A 69 12.62 10.25 -9.91
CA CYS A 69 12.00 9.01 -9.49
C CYS A 69 12.53 7.80 -10.26
N LEU A 70 12.65 6.68 -9.56
CA LEU A 70 12.87 5.38 -10.21
C LEU A 70 11.62 4.99 -11.02
N ALA A 71 11.84 4.16 -12.04
CA ALA A 71 10.75 3.64 -12.87
C ALA A 71 9.69 2.94 -12.01
N GLY A 72 8.41 3.19 -12.31
CA GLY A 72 7.27 2.73 -11.51
C GLY A 72 6.80 3.75 -10.46
N PHE A 73 7.53 4.82 -10.16
CA PHE A 73 7.08 5.86 -9.23
C PHE A 73 6.85 7.21 -9.93
N THR A 74 5.97 8.03 -9.37
CA THR A 74 5.61 9.36 -9.87
C THR A 74 5.45 10.35 -8.71
N ASP A 75 5.01 11.57 -9.00
CA ASP A 75 4.92 12.76 -8.14
C ASP A 75 6.26 13.45 -7.83
N ASN A 76 6.20 14.59 -7.12
CA ASN A 76 7.35 15.43 -6.82
C ASN A 76 8.29 14.87 -5.75
N VAL A 77 7.87 13.86 -5.02
CA VAL A 77 8.62 13.19 -3.94
C VAL A 77 8.74 11.69 -4.18
N CYS A 78 8.38 11.20 -5.38
CA CYS A 78 8.42 9.79 -5.76
C CYS A 78 7.62 8.87 -4.83
N GLN A 79 6.54 9.35 -4.20
CA GLN A 79 5.77 8.58 -3.23
C GLN A 79 4.76 7.64 -3.91
N THR A 80 4.18 8.10 -5.01
CA THR A 80 3.06 7.42 -5.67
C THR A 80 3.56 6.32 -6.60
N ASN A 81 3.11 5.07 -6.39
CA ASN A 81 3.27 4.01 -7.39
C ASN A 81 2.42 4.34 -8.61
N ILE A 82 2.99 4.23 -9.79
CA ILE A 82 2.25 4.25 -11.04
C ILE A 82 1.33 3.03 -11.04
N ASN A 83 0.14 3.18 -11.60
CA ASN A 83 -0.81 2.08 -11.73
C ASN A 83 -0.74 1.54 -13.16
N GLU A 84 0.01 0.47 -13.35
CA GLU A 84 0.18 -0.18 -14.66
C GLU A 84 -1.12 -0.85 -15.15
N CYS A 85 -2.13 -0.98 -14.27
CA CYS A 85 -3.47 -1.44 -14.61
C CYS A 85 -4.42 -0.32 -15.09
N SER A 86 -3.90 0.88 -15.41
CA SER A 86 -4.72 2.03 -15.83
C SER A 86 -4.15 2.73 -17.09
N PRO A 87 -4.75 2.53 -18.27
CA PRO A 87 -5.92 1.70 -18.55
C PRO A 87 -5.60 0.19 -18.42
N ASP A 88 -6.63 -0.62 -18.15
CA ASP A 88 -6.45 -2.07 -17.93
C ASP A 88 -5.79 -2.74 -19.15
N PRO A 89 -4.56 -3.27 -19.01
CA PRO A 89 -3.84 -3.91 -20.10
C PRO A 89 -4.24 -5.38 -20.28
N CYS A 90 -4.99 -5.95 -19.34
CA CYS A 90 -5.38 -7.35 -19.37
C CYS A 90 -6.64 -7.57 -20.23
N SER A 91 -6.75 -8.77 -20.80
CA SER A 91 -8.00 -9.17 -21.45
C SER A 91 -9.09 -9.45 -20.42
N PHE A 92 -10.35 -9.35 -20.84
CA PHE A 92 -11.55 -9.45 -19.98
C PHE A 92 -11.59 -10.65 -19.00
N LEU A 93 -10.91 -11.76 -19.30
CA LEU A 93 -10.92 -12.95 -18.44
C LEU A 93 -9.88 -12.92 -17.31
N PHE A 94 -8.97 -11.94 -17.31
CA PHE A 94 -7.89 -11.83 -16.34
C PHE A 94 -8.04 -10.56 -15.53
N LYS A 95 -7.72 -10.65 -14.24
CA LYS A 95 -7.61 -9.52 -13.34
C LYS A 95 -6.18 -8.97 -13.43
N CYS A 96 -6.06 -7.67 -13.61
CA CYS A 96 -4.77 -6.99 -13.49
C CYS A 96 -4.36 -6.85 -12.01
N GLU A 97 -3.10 -7.19 -11.73
CA GLU A 97 -2.41 -6.98 -10.47
C GLU A 97 -1.28 -5.99 -10.68
N ASP A 98 -1.40 -4.85 -10.00
CA ASP A 98 -0.42 -3.77 -9.99
C ASP A 98 0.87 -4.20 -9.30
N ARG A 99 2.02 -3.82 -9.87
CA ARG A 99 3.36 -4.09 -9.33
C ARG A 99 4.28 -2.93 -9.68
N ILE A 100 5.43 -2.84 -9.03
CA ILE A 100 6.37 -1.74 -9.31
C ILE A 100 6.94 -1.90 -10.72
N ASN A 101 6.61 -0.96 -11.61
CA ASN A 101 7.10 -0.89 -12.99
C ASN A 101 6.72 -2.10 -13.87
N GLU A 102 5.76 -2.91 -13.43
CA GLU A 102 5.25 -4.08 -14.15
C GLU A 102 3.78 -4.34 -13.78
N TYR A 103 3.12 -5.24 -14.49
CA TYR A 103 1.80 -5.74 -14.10
C TYR A 103 1.70 -7.24 -14.33
N HIS A 104 0.78 -7.89 -13.63
CA HIS A 104 0.52 -9.32 -13.79
C HIS A 104 -0.97 -9.58 -14.02
N CYS A 105 -1.31 -10.31 -15.09
CA CYS A 105 -2.68 -10.71 -15.38
C CYS A 105 -2.95 -12.10 -14.77
N SER A 106 -3.71 -12.17 -13.69
CA SER A 106 -4.08 -13.44 -13.04
C SER A 106 -5.51 -13.86 -13.37
N LEU A 107 -5.76 -15.17 -13.40
CA LEU A 107 -7.12 -15.69 -13.55
C LEU A 107 -7.94 -15.32 -12.30
N ILE A 108 -9.22 -15.00 -12.48
CA ILE A 108 -10.13 -14.69 -11.36
C ILE A 108 -10.41 -15.98 -10.56
N GLU A 109 -9.53 -16.32 -9.61
CA GLU A 109 -9.60 -17.58 -8.85
C GLU A 109 -10.78 -17.66 -7.86
N TRP A 110 -11.43 -16.52 -7.55
CA TRP A 110 -12.58 -16.46 -6.65
C TRP A 110 -13.77 -17.32 -7.11
N LYS A 111 -13.84 -17.64 -8.42
CA LYS A 111 -14.84 -18.57 -8.94
C LYS A 111 -14.54 -20.03 -8.57
N LEU A 112 -13.27 -20.44 -8.46
CA LEU A 112 -12.90 -21.79 -8.06
C LEU A 112 -13.25 -22.05 -6.60
N ALA A 113 -13.05 -21.08 -5.70
CA ALA A 113 -13.44 -21.22 -4.30
C ALA A 113 -14.96 -21.45 -4.12
N LEU A 114 -15.78 -20.80 -4.94
CA LEU A 114 -17.24 -21.02 -4.95
C LEU A 114 -17.62 -22.40 -5.51
N ILE A 115 -16.94 -22.86 -6.57
CA ILE A 115 -17.18 -24.18 -7.16
C ILE A 115 -16.74 -25.28 -6.19
N ILE A 116 -15.53 -25.18 -5.63
CA ILE A 116 -14.99 -26.13 -4.65
C ILE A 116 -15.88 -26.16 -3.39
N GLY A 117 -16.33 -24.99 -2.91
CA GLY A 117 -17.27 -24.88 -1.80
C GLY A 117 -18.61 -25.57 -2.07
N SER A 118 -19.17 -25.40 -3.27
CA SER A 118 -20.41 -26.07 -3.70
C SER A 118 -20.26 -27.60 -3.76
N PHE A 119 -19.15 -28.09 -4.33
CA PHE A 119 -18.85 -29.52 -4.39
C PHE A 119 -18.66 -30.13 -3.00
N LEU A 120 -17.93 -29.46 -2.09
CA LEU A 120 -17.77 -29.91 -0.70
C LEU A 120 -19.13 -29.96 0.02
N MET A 121 -19.99 -28.96 -0.15
CA MET A 121 -21.34 -28.96 0.42
C MET A 121 -22.21 -30.09 -0.13
N LEU A 122 -22.17 -30.37 -1.44
CA LEU A 122 -22.88 -31.51 -2.03
C LEU A 122 -22.38 -32.84 -1.50
N ILE A 123 -21.05 -33.00 -1.35
CA ILE A 123 -20.45 -34.20 -0.75
C ILE A 123 -20.94 -34.38 0.69
N LEU A 124 -20.95 -33.33 1.51
CA LEU A 124 -21.47 -33.39 2.88
C LEU A 124 -22.96 -33.76 2.92
N ILE A 125 -23.77 -33.22 2.01
CA ILE A 125 -25.19 -33.59 1.88
C ILE A 125 -25.34 -35.07 1.51
N ILE A 126 -24.56 -35.57 0.55
CA ILE A 126 -24.58 -36.99 0.14
C ILE A 126 -24.18 -37.88 1.32
N ILE A 127 -23.08 -37.55 2.02
CA ILE A 127 -22.63 -38.26 3.22
C ILE A 127 -23.74 -38.28 4.27
N PHE A 128 -24.37 -37.14 4.54
CA PHE A 128 -25.47 -37.03 5.49
C PHE A 128 -26.69 -37.88 5.08
N LEU A 129 -27.07 -37.88 3.80
CA LEU A 129 -28.14 -38.72 3.27
C LEU A 129 -27.81 -40.22 3.38
N VAL A 130 -26.56 -40.62 3.13
CA VAL A 130 -26.08 -41.99 3.31
C VAL A 130 -26.11 -42.40 4.78
N ILE A 131 -25.65 -41.54 5.69
CA ILE A 131 -25.73 -41.76 7.14
C ILE A 131 -27.20 -41.89 7.58
N ARG A 132 -28.10 -41.03 7.08
CA ARG A 132 -29.54 -41.11 7.36
C ARG A 132 -30.17 -42.40 6.81
N ARG A 133 -29.82 -42.84 5.59
CA ARG A 133 -30.27 -44.13 5.03
C ARG A 133 -29.79 -45.29 5.90
N LYS A 134 -28.49 -45.34 6.22
CA LYS A 134 -27.89 -46.38 7.07
C LYS A 134 -28.51 -46.39 8.48
N SER A 135 -28.89 -45.23 9.02
CA SER A 135 -29.64 -45.11 10.27
C SER A 135 -31.07 -45.64 10.14
N LYS A 136 -31.78 -45.31 9.05
CA LYS A 136 -33.13 -45.81 8.75
C LYS A 136 -33.15 -47.34 8.56
N ASP A 137 -32.18 -47.89 7.84
CA ASP A 137 -32.05 -49.34 7.62
C ASP A 137 -31.76 -50.08 8.93
N ARG A 138 -30.88 -49.53 9.77
CA ARG A 138 -30.59 -50.08 11.11
C ARG A 138 -31.83 -50.08 12.00
N ASN A 139 -32.56 -48.97 12.04
CA ASN A 139 -33.80 -48.85 12.81
C ASN A 139 -34.88 -49.81 12.29
N ASN A 140 -35.02 -49.98 10.97
CA ASN A 140 -35.98 -50.91 10.39
C ASN A 140 -35.64 -52.37 10.72
N CYS A 141 -34.35 -52.76 10.68
CA CYS A 141 -33.90 -54.07 11.14
C CYS A 141 -34.16 -54.30 12.63
N LEU A 142 -33.91 -53.29 13.48
CA LEU A 142 -34.20 -53.34 14.92
C LEU A 142 -35.70 -53.50 15.20
N THR A 143 -36.56 -52.76 14.48
CA THR A 143 -38.02 -52.90 14.62
C THR A 143 -38.50 -54.25 14.11
N LYS A 144 -37.93 -54.77 13.02
CA LYS A 144 -38.24 -56.11 12.49
C LYS A 144 -37.84 -57.20 13.49
N MET A 145 -36.65 -57.11 14.10
CA MET A 145 -36.21 -58.04 15.15
C MET A 145 -37.11 -58.00 16.39
N LYS A 146 -37.52 -56.80 16.84
CA LYS A 146 -38.47 -56.66 17.96
C LYS A 146 -39.82 -57.32 17.65
N ASN A 147 -40.36 -57.10 16.45
CA ASN A 147 -41.66 -57.66 16.05
C ASN A 147 -41.62 -59.19 15.83
N THR A 148 -40.48 -59.76 15.39
CA THR A 148 -40.33 -61.22 15.25
C THR A 148 -40.30 -61.93 16.60
N HIS A 149 -39.77 -61.28 17.65
CA HIS A 149 -39.78 -61.84 19.01
C HIS A 149 -41.15 -61.75 19.70
N THR A 150 -42.01 -60.79 19.35
CA THR A 150 -43.36 -60.69 19.94
C THR A 150 -44.37 -61.66 19.31
N SER A 151 -44.15 -62.13 18.07
CA SER A 151 -45.06 -63.07 17.39
C SER A 151 -44.83 -64.55 17.73
N SER A 152 -43.77 -64.90 18.48
CA SER A 152 -43.45 -66.30 18.83
C SER A 152 -43.85 -66.71 20.25
N VAL A 153 -44.57 -65.88 21.00
CA VAL A 153 -45.15 -66.26 22.30
C VAL A 153 -46.67 -66.34 22.14
N GLN A 154 -47.14 -67.44 21.54
CA GLN A 154 -48.53 -67.85 21.78
C GLN A 154 -48.64 -68.36 23.23
N PRO A 155 -49.60 -67.88 24.03
CA PRO A 155 -49.86 -68.46 25.33
C PRO A 155 -50.39 -69.88 25.12
N LYS A 156 -49.68 -70.89 25.63
CA LYS A 156 -50.27 -72.23 25.82
C LYS A 156 -51.14 -72.17 27.07
N GLU A 157 -52.44 -72.36 26.86
CA GLU A 157 -53.45 -72.61 27.88
C GLU A 157 -53.15 -73.93 28.60
N GLU A 158 -53.14 -73.91 29.94
CA GLU A 158 -53.70 -74.95 30.82
C GLU A 158 -53.95 -74.38 32.23
#